data_AF-A0A1M5YMG9-F1
#
_entry.id   AF-A0A1M5YMG9-F1
#
_cell.length_a   1.000
_cell.length_b   1.000
_cell.length_c   1.000
_cell.angle_alpha   90.00
_cell.angle_beta   90.00
_cell.angle_gamma   90.00
#
_symmetry.space_group_name_H-M   'P 1'
#
loop_
_entity.id
_entity.type
_entity.pdbx_description
1 polymer ?
#
loop_
_entity_poly.entity_id
_entity_poly.type
_entity_poly.pdbx_seq_one_letter_code
_entity_poly.pdbx_strand_id
1 'polypeptide(L)'
;MIKLRKKEEVLKEYVSRYSELDNFFMEELSKDYDRYVEILKDCNTKEEYYEIFRKEIKANEQRYKDNSMIKGVEGSTYDQFMDILAQYGLIKFFRDNMLDE
;
A
#
# COMPACT_ATOMS: atom_id res chain seq x y z
N MET A 1 -15.48 9.17 12.69
CA MET A 1 -14.51 9.17 11.58
C MET A 1 -13.11 9.30 12.13
N ILE A 2 -12.23 8.43 11.66
CA ILE A 2 -10.79 8.58 11.87
C ILE A 2 -10.31 9.87 11.21
N LYS A 3 -9.21 10.42 11.73
CA LYS A 3 -8.54 11.56 11.11
C LYS A 3 -7.32 11.05 10.36
N LEU A 4 -7.15 11.52 9.12
CA LEU A 4 -6.01 11.16 8.29
C LEU A 4 -5.00 12.32 8.27
N ARG A 5 -3.71 11.99 8.34
CA ARG A 5 -2.59 12.91 8.11
C ARG A 5 -2.64 13.46 6.70
N LYS A 6 -2.12 14.67 6.48
CA LYS A 6 -2.15 15.31 5.16
C LYS A 6 -1.28 14.55 4.16
N LYS A 7 -1.72 14.55 2.90
CA LYS A 7 -1.01 13.88 1.79
C LYS A 7 0.46 14.27 1.72
N GLU A 8 0.75 15.56 1.76
CA GLU A 8 2.12 16.07 1.63
C GLU A 8 3.02 15.58 2.77
N GLU A 9 2.49 15.43 3.98
CA GLU A 9 3.24 14.95 5.14
C GLU A 9 3.59 13.47 5.00
N VAL A 10 2.62 12.65 4.59
CA VAL A 10 2.79 11.21 4.38
C VAL A 10 3.74 10.95 3.21
N LEU A 11 3.54 11.62 2.08
CA LEU A 11 4.41 11.43 0.90
C LEU A 11 5.84 11.89 1.20
N LYS A 12 6.03 13.05 1.85
CA LYS A 12 7.37 13.54 2.21
C LYS A 12 8.12 12.55 3.10
N GLU A 13 7.41 11.89 4.01
CA GLU A 13 8.00 10.86 4.87
C GLU A 13 8.49 9.65 4.05
N TYR A 14 7.75 9.23 3.03
CA TYR A 14 8.21 8.18 2.12
C TYR A 14 9.46 8.61 1.34
N VAL A 15 9.41 9.78 0.69
CA VAL A 15 10.52 10.29 -0.13
C VAL A 15 11.79 10.50 0.67
N SER A 16 11.69 10.97 1.91
CA SER A 16 12.86 11.17 2.77
C SER A 16 13.67 9.89 3.01
N ARG A 17 13.07 8.71 2.80
CA ARG A 17 13.72 7.40 2.94
C ARG A 17 14.34 6.91 1.63
N TYR A 18 13.96 7.50 0.50
CA TYR A 18 14.34 7.07 -0.86
C TYR A 18 14.57 8.29 -1.76
N SER A 19 15.78 8.84 -1.74
CA SER A 19 16.15 10.02 -2.53
C SER A 19 16.19 9.79 -4.04
N GLU A 20 16.23 8.53 -4.46
CA GLU A 20 16.41 8.06 -5.82
C GLU A 20 15.09 7.87 -6.57
N LEU A 21 13.95 8.11 -5.92
CA LEU A 21 12.63 7.99 -6.55
C LEU A 21 12.48 9.00 -7.69
N ASP A 22 12.05 8.49 -8.84
CA ASP A 22 11.74 9.33 -9.98
C ASP A 22 10.34 9.95 -9.88
N ASN A 23 10.06 10.91 -10.76
CA ASN A 23 8.77 11.60 -10.79
C ASN A 23 7.61 10.65 -11.08
N PHE A 24 7.84 9.57 -11.84
CA PHE A 24 6.80 8.59 -12.14
C PHE A 24 6.35 7.88 -10.86
N PHE A 25 7.29 7.39 -10.06
CA PHE A 25 6.98 6.75 -8.78
C PHE A 25 6.31 7.71 -7.80
N MET A 26 6.73 8.98 -7.80
CA MET A 26 6.10 10.03 -7.01
C MET A 26 4.62 10.26 -7.38
N GLU A 27 4.30 10.23 -8.66
CA GLU A 27 2.92 10.32 -9.14
C GLU A 27 2.09 9.09 -8.75
N GLU A 28 2.66 7.88 -8.83
CA GLU A 28 1.98 6.65 -8.44
C GLU A 28 1.71 6.60 -6.92
N LEU A 29 2.69 6.95 -6.08
CA LEU A 29 2.50 7.09 -4.64
C LEU A 29 1.38 8.07 -4.29
N SER A 30 1.33 9.19 -5.01
CA SER A 30 0.33 10.23 -4.85
C SER A 30 -1.07 9.70 -5.17
N LYS A 31 -1.23 8.90 -6.23
CA LYS A 31 -2.50 8.25 -6.59
C LYS A 31 -2.91 7.20 -5.56
N ASP A 32 -1.97 6.43 -5.05
CA ASP A 32 -2.25 5.41 -4.02
C ASP A 32 -2.76 6.03 -2.72
N TYR A 33 -2.19 7.17 -2.31
CA TYR A 33 -2.71 7.91 -1.16
C TYR A 33 -4.18 8.33 -1.39
N ASP A 34 -4.49 8.93 -2.54
CA ASP A 34 -5.86 9.37 -2.87
C ASP A 34 -6.84 8.20 -2.90
N ARG A 35 -6.41 7.05 -3.44
CA ARG A 35 -7.18 5.80 -3.43
C ARG A 35 -7.51 5.37 -2.01
N TYR A 36 -6.54 5.40 -1.08
CA TYR A 36 -6.79 5.04 0.31
C TYR A 36 -7.70 6.03 1.02
N VAL A 37 -7.60 7.33 0.75
CA VAL A 37 -8.54 8.32 1.29
C VAL A 37 -9.98 7.97 0.88
N GLU A 38 -10.20 7.64 -0.40
CA GLU A 38 -11.53 7.25 -0.88
C GLU A 38 -12.06 5.96 -0.25
N ILE A 39 -11.19 4.97 -0.01
CA ILE A 39 -11.57 3.71 0.65
C ILE A 39 -11.90 3.95 2.13
N LEU A 40 -11.16 4.86 2.77
CA LEU A 40 -11.24 5.12 4.21
C LEU A 40 -12.28 6.19 4.59
N LYS A 41 -12.93 6.84 3.62
CA LYS A 41 -13.86 7.96 3.88
C LYS A 41 -15.02 7.62 4.82
N ASP A 42 -15.48 6.37 4.78
CA ASP A 42 -16.59 5.88 5.63
C ASP A 42 -16.08 5.18 6.90
N CYS A 43 -14.76 5.18 7.14
CA CYS A 43 -14.13 4.52 8.28
C CYS A 43 -14.28 5.35 9.56
N ASN A 44 -14.84 4.72 10.60
CA ASN A 44 -15.16 5.39 11.85
C ASN A 44 -14.24 5.02 13.00
N THR A 45 -13.67 3.81 12.98
CA THR A 45 -12.83 3.29 14.06
C THR A 45 -11.43 2.93 13.58
N LYS A 46 -10.48 2.84 14.51
CA LYS A 46 -9.12 2.36 14.21
C LYS A 46 -9.16 0.88 13.80
N GLU A 47 -10.09 0.10 14.36
CA GLU A 47 -10.29 -1.31 14.03
C GLU A 47 -10.74 -1.51 12.57
N GLU A 48 -11.70 -0.72 12.10
CA GLU A 48 -12.15 -0.73 10.69
C GLU A 48 -11.01 -0.36 9.74
N TYR A 49 -10.21 0.64 10.11
CA TYR A 49 -9.04 1.07 9.36
C TYR A 49 -8.04 -0.07 9.18
N TYR A 50 -7.66 -0.75 10.27
CA TYR A 50 -6.74 -1.87 10.19
C TYR A 50 -7.31 -3.06 9.44
N GLU A 51 -8.62 -3.30 9.51
CA GLU A 51 -9.28 -4.37 8.77
C GLU A 51 -9.28 -4.10 7.26
N ILE A 52 -9.42 -2.84 6.82
CA ILE A 52 -9.27 -2.44 5.41
C ILE A 52 -7.88 -2.78 4.90
N PHE A 53 -6.83 -2.37 5.61
CA PHE A 53 -5.45 -2.68 5.20
C PHE A 53 -5.13 -4.18 5.27
N ARG A 54 -5.72 -4.92 6.21
CA ARG A 54 -5.60 -6.39 6.25
C ARG A 54 -6.21 -7.03 5.01
N LYS A 55 -7.38 -6.56 4.55
CA LYS A 55 -8.01 -7.03 3.31
C LYS A 55 -7.16 -6.69 2.09
N GLU A 56 -6.55 -5.51 2.04
CA GLU A 56 -5.63 -5.12 0.96
C GLU A 56 -4.39 -6.01 0.91
N ILE A 57 -3.77 -6.33 2.05
CA ILE A 57 -2.66 -7.28 2.13
C ILE A 57 -3.09 -8.66 1.59
N LYS A 58 -4.24 -9.16 2.03
CA LYS A 58 -4.76 -10.46 1.59
C LYS A 58 -5.08 -10.46 0.09
N ALA A 59 -5.63 -9.37 -0.44
CA ALA A 59 -5.90 -9.22 -1.86
C ALA A 59 -4.59 -9.15 -2.67
N ASN A 60 -3.58 -8.45 -2.17
CA ASN A 60 -2.24 -8.43 -2.77
C ASN A 60 -1.65 -9.84 -2.84
N GLU A 61 -1.73 -10.63 -1.76
CA GLU A 61 -1.28 -12.03 -1.78
C GLU A 61 -2.10 -12.91 -2.75
N GLN A 62 -3.42 -12.70 -2.81
CA GLN A 62 -4.31 -13.54 -3.62
C GLN A 62 -4.15 -13.31 -5.12
N ARG A 63 -3.89 -12.08 -5.56
CA ARG A 63 -3.64 -11.73 -6.97
C ARG A 63 -2.58 -12.62 -7.64
N TYR A 64 -1.65 -13.18 -6.85
CA TYR A 64 -0.60 -14.06 -7.35
C TYR A 64 -0.94 -15.55 -7.19
N LYS A 65 -1.76 -15.93 -6.20
CA LYS A 65 -2.28 -17.31 -6.06
C LYS A 65 -3.25 -17.67 -7.19
N ASP A 66 -3.99 -16.70 -7.69
CA ASP A 66 -4.93 -16.89 -8.80
C ASP A 66 -4.24 -16.86 -10.18
N ASN A 67 -2.94 -16.55 -10.22
CA ASN A 67 -2.16 -16.67 -11.45
C ASN A 67 -1.85 -18.15 -11.70
N SER A 68 -2.58 -18.76 -12.63
CA SER A 68 -2.46 -20.18 -13.01
C SER A 68 -1.05 -20.59 -13.48
N MET A 69 -0.16 -19.62 -13.76
CA MET A 69 1.23 -19.85 -14.12
C MET A 69 2.16 -20.05 -12.92
N ILE A 70 1.73 -19.72 -11.69
CA ILE A 70 2.57 -19.72 -10.48
C ILE A 70 2.18 -20.92 -9.59
N LYS A 71 3.00 -21.97 -9.59
CA LYS A 71 2.75 -23.20 -8.78
C LYS A 71 3.29 -23.14 -7.34
N GLY A 72 3.87 -22.01 -6.94
CA GLY A 72 4.47 -21.77 -5.62
C GLY A 72 5.35 -20.52 -5.65
N VAL A 73 5.81 -20.05 -4.48
CA VAL A 73 6.75 -18.89 -4.40
C VAL A 73 8.00 -19.14 -5.25
N GLU A 74 8.49 -20.38 -5.25
CA GLU A 74 9.62 -20.86 -6.06
C GLU A 74 9.33 -20.93 -7.56
N GLY A 75 8.05 -20.87 -7.97
CA GLY A 75 7.60 -20.90 -9.36
C GLY A 75 7.13 -19.54 -9.89
N SER A 76 7.16 -18.49 -9.07
CA SER A 76 6.96 -17.11 -9.54
C SER A 76 8.25 -16.62 -10.20
N THR A 77 8.15 -15.86 -11.29
CA THR A 77 9.35 -15.21 -11.82
C THR A 77 9.86 -14.24 -10.76
N TYR A 78 11.19 -14.10 -10.62
CA TYR A 78 11.82 -13.23 -9.62
C TYR A 78 11.16 -11.83 -9.58
N ASP A 79 10.83 -11.28 -10.75
CA ASP A 79 10.19 -9.97 -10.88
C ASP A 79 8.80 -9.93 -10.24
N GLN A 80 7.97 -10.97 -10.41
CA GLN A 80 6.65 -11.06 -9.78
C GLN A 80 6.74 -11.12 -8.26
N PHE A 81 7.73 -11.82 -7.72
CA PHE A 81 7.96 -11.87 -6.28
C PHE A 81 8.40 -10.50 -5.73
N MET A 82 9.27 -9.80 -6.46
CA MET A 82 9.71 -8.46 -6.08
C MET A 82 8.56 -7.45 -6.13
N ASP A 83 7.66 -7.57 -7.12
CA ASP A 83 6.44 -6.76 -7.20
C ASP A 83 5.52 -6.98 -6.00
N ILE A 84 5.32 -8.25 -5.56
CA ILE A 84 4.56 -8.57 -4.34
C ILE A 84 5.14 -7.84 -3.14
N LEU A 85 6.47 -7.95 -2.95
CA LEU A 85 7.16 -7.39 -1.80
C LEU A 85 7.12 -5.86 -1.81
N ALA A 86 7.33 -5.24 -2.96
CA ALA A 86 7.24 -3.80 -3.13
C ALA A 86 5.83 -3.30 -2.78
N GLN A 87 4.79 -3.94 -3.34
CA GLN A 87 3.41 -3.56 -3.08
C GLN A 87 2.99 -3.82 -1.62
N TYR A 88 3.43 -4.92 -1.02
CA TYR A 88 3.24 -5.17 0.41
C TYR A 88 3.89 -4.09 1.29
N GLY A 89 5.10 -3.64 0.91
CA GLY A 89 5.79 -2.54 1.57
C GLY A 89 5.00 -1.24 1.51
N LEU A 90 4.46 -0.90 0.34
CA LEU A 90 3.61 0.28 0.16
C LEU A 90 2.33 0.23 0.98
N ILE A 91 1.60 -0.90 0.96
CA ILE A 91 0.37 -1.07 1.74
C ILE A 91 0.66 -0.87 3.24
N LYS A 92 1.75 -1.46 3.74
CA LYS A 92 2.18 -1.28 5.14
C LYS A 92 2.56 0.15 5.45
N PHE A 93 3.29 0.81 4.55
CA PHE A 93 3.67 2.19 4.73
C PHE A 93 2.42 3.08 4.92
N PHE A 94 1.43 2.99 4.02
CA PHE A 94 0.20 3.77 4.16
C PHE A 94 -0.57 3.43 5.43
N ARG A 95 -0.71 2.14 5.76
CA ARG A 95 -1.32 1.68 7.01
C ARG A 95 -0.71 2.34 8.23
N ASP A 96 0.62 2.43 8.29
CA ASP A 96 1.33 2.91 9.47
C ASP A 96 1.45 4.44 9.54
N ASN A 97 1.28 5.14 8.41
CA ASN A 97 1.59 6.57 8.32
C ASN A 97 0.41 7.47 7.95
N MET A 98 -0.76 6.94 7.54
CA MET A 98 -1.90 7.78 7.18
C MET A 98 -2.77 8.20 8.37
N LEU A 99 -2.81 7.43 9.45
CA LEU A 99 -3.64 7.76 10.61
C LEU A 99 -3.02 8.92 11.40
N ASP A 100 -3.83 9.94 11.73
CA ASP A 100 -3.46 11.01 12.66
C ASP A 100 -3.76 10.51 14.09
N GLU A 101 -2.80 10.63 15.01
CA GLU A 101 -2.84 9.96 16.33
C GLU A 101 -4.05 10.36 17.20
#